data_AF-W0I2I2-F1
#
_entry.id   AF-W0I2I2-F1
#
_cell.length_a   1.000
_cell.length_b   1.000
_cell.length_c   1.000
_cell.angle_alpha   90.00
_cell.angle_beta   90.00
_cell.angle_gamma   90.00
#
_symmetry.space_group_name_H-M   'P 1'
#
loop_
_entity.id
_entity.type
_entity.pdbx_description
1 polymer ?
#
loop_
_entity_poly.entity_id
_entity_poly.type
_entity_poly.pdbx_seq_one_letter_code
_entity_poly.pdbx_strand_id
1 'polypeptide(L)'
;MISEIIGEFLVLFGTIFYFLSSLGLIRMPDVYNRMQTATKSATLGSLGVIIGVGIWAIGHVGSYAWLPKTFVIAVFLLLTNPISAHALIRAAYKSGIPLWEGSIVDKYREYLEKEEGKEEVSDETKEGEQ
;
A
#
# COMPACT_ATOMS: atom_id res chain seq x y z
N MET A 1 21.19 -20.58 -16.11
CA MET A 1 20.86 -19.80 -17.32
C MET A 1 19.39 -19.37 -17.38
N ILE A 2 18.42 -20.25 -17.67
CA ILE A 2 17.01 -19.81 -17.83
C ILE A 2 16.43 -19.24 -16.52
N SER A 3 16.67 -19.90 -15.38
CA SER A 3 16.23 -19.41 -14.06
C SER A 3 16.86 -18.08 -13.66
N GLU A 4 18.12 -17.84 -14.05
CA GLU A 4 18.82 -16.57 -13.78
C GLU A 4 18.15 -15.42 -14.53
N ILE A 5 17.89 -15.60 -15.83
CA ILE A 5 17.22 -14.59 -16.67
C ILE A 5 15.81 -14.28 -16.14
N ILE A 6 15.05 -15.31 -15.72
CA ILE A 6 13.73 -15.12 -15.13
C ILE A 6 13.82 -14.33 -13.82
N GLY A 7 14.80 -14.67 -12.97
CA GLY A 7 15.03 -13.98 -11.71
C GLY A 7 15.41 -12.51 -11.91
N GLU A 8 16.34 -12.23 -12.82
CA GLU A 8 16.76 -10.87 -13.18
C GLU A 8 15.60 -10.04 -13.72
N PHE A 9 14.80 -10.60 -14.62
CA PHE A 9 13.61 -9.93 -15.15
C PHE A 9 12.61 -9.61 -14.03
N LEU A 10 12.36 -10.55 -13.11
CA LEU A 10 11.40 -10.35 -12.03
C LEU A 10 11.87 -9.31 -11.01
N VAL A 11 13.18 -9.26 -10.72
CA VAL A 11 13.79 -8.21 -9.89
C VAL A 11 13.69 -6.85 -10.56
N LEU A 12 13.98 -6.77 -11.86
CA LEU A 12 13.88 -5.52 -12.62
C LEU A 12 12.42 -5.03 -12.66
N PHE A 13 11.47 -5.92 -12.89
CA PHE A 13 10.04 -5.63 -12.81
C PHE A 13 9.65 -5.13 -11.41
N GLY A 14 10.07 -5.82 -10.34
CA GLY A 14 9.80 -5.39 -8.97
C GLY A 14 10.40 -4.02 -8.63
N THR A 15 11.58 -3.70 -9.18
CA THR A 15 12.24 -2.40 -9.02
C THR A 15 11.46 -1.27 -9.69
N ILE A 16 10.90 -1.50 -10.88
CA ILE A 16 10.00 -0.55 -11.54
C ILE A 16 8.77 -0.27 -10.65
N PHE A 17 8.22 -1.30 -9.99
CA PHE A 17 7.11 -1.11 -9.04
C PHE A 17 7.51 -0.28 -7.81
N TYR A 18 8.73 -0.43 -7.29
CA TYR A 18 9.22 0.45 -6.23
C TYR A 18 9.39 1.89 -6.69
N PHE A 19 9.86 2.11 -7.92
CA PHE A 19 9.94 3.44 -8.50
C PHE A 19 8.53 4.07 -8.64
N LEU A 20 7.57 3.32 -9.18
CA LEU A 20 6.17 3.75 -9.26
C LEU A 20 5.55 3.99 -7.88
N SER A 21 5.95 3.22 -6.86
CA SER A 21 5.51 3.39 -5.48
C SER A 21 5.95 4.73 -4.91
N SER A 22 7.23 5.05 -5.06
CA SER A 22 7.79 6.34 -4.64
C SER A 22 7.15 7.50 -5.40
N LEU A 23 6.99 7.37 -6.71
CA LEU A 23 6.35 8.39 -7.54
C LEU A 23 4.89 8.60 -7.15
N GLY A 24 4.14 7.53 -6.90
CA GLY A 24 2.76 7.57 -6.45
C GLY A 24 2.60 8.22 -5.07
N LEU A 25 3.56 8.00 -4.17
CA LEU A 25 3.58 8.65 -2.85
C LEU A 25 3.75 10.17 -2.97
N ILE A 26 4.56 10.64 -3.92
CA ILE A 26 4.81 12.08 -4.13
C ILE A 26 3.65 12.74 -4.88
N ARG A 27 3.05 12.04 -5.86
CA ARG A 27 2.05 12.63 -6.77
C ARG A 27 0.65 12.74 -6.17
N MET A 28 0.29 11.86 -5.22
CA MET A 28 -1.06 11.78 -4.68
C MET A 28 -1.39 12.96 -3.75
N PRO A 29 -2.62 13.50 -3.83
CA PRO A 29 -2.98 14.76 -3.18
C PRO A 29 -3.17 14.66 -1.66
N ASP A 30 -3.47 13.47 -1.14
CA ASP A 30 -3.91 13.26 0.25
C ASP A 30 -3.26 12.01 0.86
N VAL A 31 -3.08 12.00 2.18
CA VAL A 31 -2.46 10.94 3.00
C VAL A 31 -3.13 9.58 2.77
N TYR A 32 -4.46 9.53 2.70
CA TYR A 32 -5.19 8.27 2.46
C TYR A 32 -4.90 7.70 1.07
N ASN A 33 -4.93 8.57 0.05
CA ASN A 33 -4.61 8.20 -1.33
C ASN A 33 -3.14 7.82 -1.52
N ARG A 34 -2.22 8.53 -0.83
CA ARG A 34 -0.78 8.21 -0.77
C ARG A 34 -0.56 6.83 -0.17
N MET A 35 -1.21 6.53 0.94
CA MET A 35 -1.04 5.28 1.67
C MET A 35 -1.59 4.07 0.90
N GLN A 36 -2.76 4.21 0.25
CA GLN A 36 -3.27 3.17 -0.65
C GLN A 36 -2.32 2.91 -1.82
N THR A 37 -1.85 3.97 -2.46
CA THR A 37 -0.96 3.87 -3.63
C THR A 37 0.37 3.21 -3.24
N ALA A 38 0.99 3.67 -2.16
CA ALA A 38 2.24 3.14 -1.64
C ALA A 38 2.10 1.66 -1.24
N THR A 39 1.06 1.30 -0.48
CA THR A 39 0.90 -0.07 0.03
C THR A 39 0.71 -1.08 -1.10
N LYS A 40 -0.14 -0.77 -2.09
CA LYS A 40 -0.41 -1.68 -3.23
C LYS A 40 0.83 -1.89 -4.09
N SER A 41 1.50 -0.80 -4.48
CA SER A 41 2.67 -0.83 -5.35
C SER A 41 3.91 -1.40 -4.66
N ALA A 42 4.17 -1.03 -3.40
CA ALA A 42 5.31 -1.53 -2.64
C ALA A 42 5.18 -3.03 -2.34
N THR A 43 3.98 -3.54 -2.07
CA THR A 43 3.77 -4.97 -1.83
C THR A 43 4.06 -5.79 -3.10
N LEU A 44 3.56 -5.35 -4.25
CA LEU A 44 3.86 -6.00 -5.54
C LEU A 44 5.35 -5.94 -5.88
N GLY A 45 6.00 -4.79 -5.68
CA GLY A 45 7.44 -4.63 -5.88
C GLY A 45 8.25 -5.57 -4.97
N SER A 46 7.90 -5.62 -3.69
CA SER A 46 8.56 -6.49 -2.69
C SER A 46 8.42 -7.96 -3.06
N LEU A 47 7.22 -8.42 -3.40
CA LEU A 47 6.99 -9.82 -3.79
C LEU A 47 7.76 -10.18 -5.06
N GLY A 48 7.76 -9.30 -6.08
CA GLY A 48 8.51 -9.51 -7.32
C GLY A 48 10.02 -9.64 -7.07
N VAL A 49 10.61 -8.73 -6.27
CA VAL A 49 12.03 -8.78 -5.95
C VAL A 49 12.37 -10.02 -5.10
N ILE A 50 11.59 -10.33 -4.06
CA ILE A 50 11.90 -11.45 -3.16
C ILE A 50 11.80 -12.79 -3.87
N ILE A 51 10.75 -13.00 -4.68
CA ILE A 51 10.60 -14.21 -5.49
C ILE A 51 11.69 -14.26 -6.56
N GLY A 52 12.01 -13.12 -7.19
CA GLY A 52 13.03 -13.02 -8.23
C GLY A 52 14.41 -13.41 -7.71
N VAL A 53 14.79 -12.90 -6.53
CA VAL A 53 16.03 -13.27 -5.83
C VAL A 53 16.04 -14.76 -5.47
N GLY A 54 14.90 -15.31 -5.02
CA GLY A 54 14.78 -16.75 -4.74
C GLY A 54 15.04 -17.62 -5.97
N ILE A 55 14.48 -17.26 -7.13
CA ILE A 55 14.66 -17.98 -8.39
C ILE A 55 16.08 -17.80 -8.94
N TRP A 56 16.62 -16.57 -8.87
CA TRP A 56 17.99 -16.26 -9.29
C TRP A 56 19.03 -17.07 -8.49
N ALA A 57 18.84 -17.18 -7.16
CA ALA A 57 19.73 -17.95 -6.29
C ALA A 57 19.76 -19.45 -6.61
N ILE A 58 18.67 -20.03 -7.12
CA ILE A 58 18.65 -21.44 -7.57
C ILE A 58 19.55 -21.63 -8.77
N GLY A 59 19.50 -20.70 -9.74
CA GLY A 59 20.27 -20.79 -10.97
C GLY A 59 21.76 -20.52 -10.79
N HIS A 60 22.09 -19.55 -9.93
CA HIS A 60 23.47 -19.06 -9.79
C HIS A 60 24.25 -19.80 -8.70
N VAL A 61 23.64 -20.01 -7.52
CA VAL A 61 24.30 -20.60 -6.34
C VAL A 61 24.05 -22.12 -6.27
N GLY A 62 23.07 -22.64 -7.03
CA GLY A 62 22.69 -24.06 -7.02
C GLY A 62 22.05 -24.53 -5.72
N SER A 63 21.71 -23.62 -4.80
CA SER A 63 21.21 -23.95 -3.47
C SER A 63 19.72 -23.64 -3.33
N TYR A 64 18.91 -24.71 -3.22
CA TYR A 64 17.47 -24.62 -2.94
C TYR A 64 17.14 -24.06 -1.55
N ALA A 65 18.13 -23.89 -0.67
CA ALA A 65 17.95 -23.36 0.68
C ALA A 65 17.48 -21.89 0.71
N TRP A 66 17.56 -21.18 -0.42
CA TRP A 66 17.10 -19.79 -0.53
C TRP A 66 15.58 -19.67 -0.65
N LEU A 67 14.91 -20.62 -1.31
CA LEU A 67 13.44 -20.60 -1.48
C LEU A 67 12.66 -20.50 -0.17
N PRO A 68 12.90 -21.34 0.86
CA PRO A 68 12.15 -21.24 2.10
C PRO A 68 12.42 -19.90 2.82
N LYS A 69 13.63 -19.35 2.72
CA LYS A 69 13.96 -18.04 3.32
C LYS A 69 13.18 -16.92 2.64
N THR A 70 13.21 -16.86 1.31
CA THR A 70 12.48 -15.85 0.55
C THR A 70 10.97 -15.99 0.75
N PHE A 71 10.46 -17.22 0.86
CA PHE A 71 9.05 -17.47 1.14
C PHE A 71 8.63 -16.93 2.52
N VAL A 72 9.40 -17.22 3.57
CA VAL A 72 9.13 -16.70 4.93
C VAL A 72 9.14 -15.17 4.94
N ILE A 73 10.11 -14.53 4.27
CA ILE A 73 10.19 -13.06 4.17
C ILE A 73 8.98 -12.50 3.41
N ALA A 74 8.57 -13.14 2.30
CA ALA A 74 7.42 -12.71 1.52
C ALA A 74 6.11 -12.77 2.33
N VAL A 75 5.88 -13.87 3.05
CA VAL A 75 4.70 -14.04 3.92
C VAL A 75 4.72 -13.01 5.05
N PHE A 76 5.88 -12.82 5.69
CA PHE A 76 6.02 -11.84 6.76
C PHE A 76 5.68 -10.42 6.28
N LEU A 77 6.25 -9.98 5.17
CA LEU A 77 5.95 -8.67 4.59
C LEU A 77 4.49 -8.52 4.17
N LEU A 78 3.89 -9.57 3.60
CA LEU A 78 2.49 -9.56 3.19
C LEU A 78 1.54 -9.37 4.38
N LEU A 79 1.89 -9.90 5.55
CA LEU A 79 1.11 -9.74 6.78
C LEU A 79 1.38 -8.40 7.47
N THR A 80 2.64 -7.95 7.50
CA THR A 80 3.01 -6.70 8.15
C THR A 80 2.45 -5.48 7.42
N ASN A 81 2.52 -5.45 6.09
CA ASN A 81 2.07 -4.31 5.29
C ASN A 81 0.62 -3.86 5.56
N PRO A 82 -0.41 -4.73 5.55
CA PRO A 82 -1.79 -4.31 5.81
C PRO A 82 -1.99 -3.87 7.27
N ILE A 83 -1.31 -4.49 8.23
CA ILE A 83 -1.40 -4.10 9.65
C ILE A 83 -0.81 -2.71 9.85
N SER A 84 0.37 -2.45 9.29
CA SER A 84 1.02 -1.13 9.33
C SER A 84 0.18 -0.06 8.62
N ALA A 85 -0.35 -0.35 7.44
CA ALA A 85 -1.20 0.58 6.69
C ALA A 85 -2.48 0.91 7.46
N HIS A 86 -3.14 -0.09 8.05
CA HIS A 86 -4.35 0.13 8.84
C HIS A 86 -4.08 0.98 10.08
N ALA A 87 -3.01 0.68 10.82
CA ALA A 87 -2.63 1.47 12.00
C ALA A 87 -2.31 2.93 11.63
N LEU A 88 -1.63 3.16 10.50
CA LEU A 88 -1.25 4.49 10.05
C LEU A 88 -2.47 5.29 9.55
N ILE A 89 -3.41 4.67 8.83
CA ILE A 89 -4.70 5.29 8.43
C ILE A 89 -5.51 5.68 9.67
N ARG A 90 -5.62 4.78 10.65
CA ARG A 90 -6.38 5.03 11.88
C ARG A 90 -5.77 6.15 12.71
N ALA A 91 -4.44 6.21 12.79
CA ALA A 91 -3.73 7.29 13.45
C ALA A 91 -3.94 8.63 12.72
N ALA A 92 -3.81 8.65 11.39
CA ALA A 92 -4.04 9.84 10.57
C ALA A 92 -5.45 10.42 10.76
N TYR A 93 -6.47 9.55 10.75
CA TYR A 93 -7.86 9.94 10.98
C TYR A 93 -8.07 10.47 12.40
N LYS A 94 -7.53 9.79 13.42
CA LYS A 94 -7.62 10.24 14.82
C LYS A 94 -6.88 11.57 15.07
N SER A 95 -5.83 11.85 14.30
CA SER A 95 -5.10 13.12 14.35
C SER A 95 -5.83 14.27 13.64
N GLY A 96 -7.00 14.02 13.04
CA GLY A 96 -7.80 15.06 12.39
C GLY A 96 -7.26 15.51 11.03
N ILE A 97 -6.48 14.66 10.34
CA ILE A 97 -6.04 14.95 8.98
C ILE A 97 -7.28 14.93 8.07
N PRO A 98 -7.61 16.02 7.37
CA PRO A 98 -8.80 16.07 6.51
C PRO A 98 -8.62 15.16 5.30
N LEU A 99 -9.73 14.63 4.79
CA LEU A 99 -9.74 13.94 3.51
C LEU A 99 -9.49 14.93 2.37
N TRP A 100 -9.09 14.42 1.20
CA TRP A 100 -8.93 15.20 -0.02
C TRP A 100 -10.19 16.04 -0.34
N GLU A 101 -10.00 17.28 -0.79
CA GLU A 101 -11.06 18.24 -1.16
C GLU A 101 -12.09 17.68 -2.17
N GLY A 102 -11.69 16.71 -3.00
CA GLY A 102 -12.58 16.02 -3.94
C GLY A 102 -13.42 14.89 -3.32
N SER A 103 -13.28 14.61 -2.02
CA SER A 103 -14.01 13.54 -1.33
C SER A 103 -15.46 13.96 -1.07
N ILE A 104 -16.41 13.16 -1.56
CA ILE A 104 -17.85 13.47 -1.49
C ILE A 104 -18.51 12.83 -0.25
N VAL A 105 -17.95 11.72 0.26
CA VAL A 105 -18.61 10.89 1.27
C VAL A 105 -17.64 10.49 2.38
N ASP A 106 -18.01 10.75 3.63
CA ASP A 106 -17.33 10.25 4.83
C ASP A 106 -18.33 9.61 5.81
N LYS A 107 -18.73 8.38 5.50
CA LYS A 107 -19.64 7.60 6.37
C LYS A 107 -19.03 7.26 7.73
N TYR A 108 -17.70 7.29 7.86
CA TYR A 108 -17.06 6.97 9.13
C TYR A 108 -17.22 8.13 10.10
N ARG A 109 -17.13 9.36 9.61
CA ARG A 109 -17.49 10.55 10.39
C ARG A 109 -18.95 10.56 10.80
N GLU A 110 -19.87 10.28 9.87
CA GLU A 110 -21.31 10.18 10.16
C GLU A 110 -21.60 9.14 11.26
N TYR A 111 -20.93 7.98 11.21
CA TYR A 111 -21.06 6.94 12.24
C TYR A 111 -20.60 7.44 13.63
N LEU A 112 -19.46 8.14 13.70
CA LEU A 112 -18.92 8.66 14.95
C LEU A 112 -19.82 9.76 15.53
N GLU A 113 -20.33 10.66 14.69
CA GLU A 113 -21.26 11.72 15.13
C GLU A 113 -22.59 11.13 15.65
N LYS A 114 -23.07 10.05 15.03
CA LYS A 114 -24.23 9.29 15.48
C LYS A 114 -23.99 8.55 16.81
N GLU A 115 -22.81 7.96 17.03
CA GLU A 115 -22.47 7.35 18.33
C GLU A 115 -22.30 8.39 19.45
N GLU A 116 -21.77 9.58 19.13
CA GLU A 116 -21.59 10.67 20.09
C GLU A 116 -22.90 11.43 20.42
N GLY A 117 -24.04 11.03 19.83
CA GLY A 117 -25.33 11.67 20.05
C GLY A 117 -25.42 13.11 19.52
N LYS A 118 -24.56 13.47 18.55
CA LYS A 118 -24.61 14.75 17.83
C LYS A 118 -25.49 14.56 16.60
N GLU A 119 -26.80 14.68 16.76
CA GLU A 119 -27.72 14.86 15.63
C GLU A 119 -27.51 16.26 15.02
N GLU A 120 -27.33 16.28 13.70
CA GLU A 120 -27.48 17.41 12.76
C GLU A 120 -26.65 18.68 13.00
N VAL A 121 -25.44 18.76 12.42
CA VAL A 121 -24.96 19.99 11.75
C VAL A 121 -23.93 19.60 10.66
N SER A 122 -24.35 19.52 9.40
CA SER A 122 -23.54 19.94 8.22
C SER A 122 -24.19 19.58 6.86
N ASP A 123 -25.52 19.50 6.78
CA ASP A 123 -26.23 19.47 5.48
C ASP A 123 -26.35 20.87 4.85
N GLU A 124 -25.37 21.73 5.06
CA GLU A 124 -25.25 23.03 4.39
C GLU A 124 -23.86 23.15 3.79
N THR A 125 -23.58 22.43 2.71
CA THR A 125 -22.77 22.95 1.58
C THR A 125 -22.93 21.96 0.43
N LYS A 126 -24.04 21.99 -0.33
CA LYS A 126 -24.14 21.84 -1.82
C LYS A 126 -25.56 22.10 -2.36
N GLU A 127 -26.37 22.96 -1.74
CA GLU A 127 -27.40 23.71 -2.47
C GLU A 127 -26.84 25.10 -2.75
N GLY A 128 -26.25 25.30 -3.93
CA GLY A 128 -25.65 26.60 -4.25
C GLY A 128 -24.71 26.60 -5.44
N GLU A 129 -25.10 25.97 -6.55
CA GLU A 129 -24.74 26.46 -7.88
C GLU A 129 -25.85 26.02 -8.84
N GLN A 130 -26.73 26.98 -9.10
CA GLN A 130 -27.65 27.01 -10.24
C GLN A 130 -26.86 27.15 -11.54
#